data_AF-A0A936CLU6-F1
#
_entry.id   AF-A0A936CLU6-F1
#
_cell.length_a   1.000
_cell.length_b   1.000
_cell.length_c   1.000
_cell.angle_alpha   90.00
_cell.angle_beta   90.00
_cell.angle_gamma   90.00
#
_symmetry.space_group_name_H-M   'P 1'
#
loop_
_entity.id
_entity.type
_entity.pdbx_description
1 polymer ?
#
loop_
_entity_poly.entity_id
_entity_poly.type
_entity_poly.pdbx_seq_one_letter_code
_entity_poly.pdbx_strand_id
1 'polypeptide(L)'
;MISGMYADKAVEKAFKSNKQLGARDRAFVAESVYGIIRFKRFYTFLLGQDTDIDLLVRCYFYLKNKSVPDWLTLDPKYLESIDKNLEEGGSVRKIKESIPDWMDDLGIQELEKHWDSLLHSLNQPGCVRYPKQQSQNRKR
;
A
#
# COMPACT_ATOMS: atom_id res chain seq x y z
N MET A 1 -19.15 3.19 9.21
CA MET A 1 -19.12 1.72 9.06
C MET A 1 -18.28 1.37 7.84
N ILE A 2 -17.04 0.94 8.05
CA ILE A 2 -16.24 0.34 6.99
C ILE A 2 -16.82 -1.07 6.82
N SER A 3 -17.43 -1.38 5.69
CA SER A 3 -17.93 -2.74 5.44
C SER A 3 -16.77 -3.70 5.71
N GLY A 4 -16.91 -4.59 6.70
CA GLY A 4 -15.88 -5.52 7.20
C GLY A 4 -15.46 -6.61 6.20
N MET A 5 -15.45 -6.27 4.91
CA MET A 5 -14.96 -7.10 3.83
C MET A 5 -13.45 -6.94 3.74
N TYR A 6 -12.75 -8.06 3.63
CA TYR A 6 -11.33 -8.06 3.31
C TYR A 6 -11.09 -7.44 1.93
N ALA A 7 -9.94 -6.77 1.78
CA ALA A 7 -9.59 -6.03 0.57
C ALA A 7 -9.58 -6.93 -0.68
N ASP A 8 -9.12 -8.17 -0.55
CA ASP A 8 -9.12 -9.17 -1.62
C ASP A 8 -10.54 -9.49 -2.10
N LYS A 9 -11.49 -9.64 -1.17
CA LYS A 9 -12.91 -9.91 -1.49
C LYS A 9 -13.59 -8.71 -2.14
N ALA A 10 -13.27 -7.50 -1.70
CA ALA A 10 -13.77 -6.28 -2.32
C ALA A 10 -13.28 -6.13 -3.77
N VAL A 11 -11.98 -6.35 -4.00
CA VAL A 11 -11.35 -6.31 -5.33
C VAL A 11 -11.91 -7.41 -6.23
N GLU A 12 -12.06 -8.63 -5.71
CA GLU A 12 -12.66 -9.76 -6.45
C GLU A 12 -14.08 -9.43 -6.92
N LYS A 13 -14.91 -8.86 -6.03
CA LYS A 13 -16.29 -8.45 -6.36
C LYS A 13 -16.31 -7.33 -7.41
N ALA A 14 -15.41 -6.36 -7.30
CA ALA A 14 -15.28 -5.26 -8.26
C ALA A 14 -14.91 -5.78 -9.66
N PHE A 15 -13.95 -6.71 -9.76
CA PHE A 15 -13.55 -7.29 -11.04
C PHE A 15 -14.61 -8.20 -11.67
N LYS A 16 -15.37 -8.95 -10.85
CA LYS A 16 -16.51 -9.75 -11.37
C LYS A 16 -17.59 -8.89 -12.00
N SER A 17 -17.78 -7.68 -11.48
CA SER A 17 -18.77 -6.73 -12.00
C SER A 17 -18.27 -5.99 -13.25
N ASN A 18 -16.95 -5.85 -13.43
CA ASN A 18 -16.31 -5.13 -14.52
C ASN A 18 -15.56 -6.07 -15.46
N LYS A 19 -16.29 -6.91 -16.19
CA LYS A 19 -15.72 -7.95 -17.07
C LYS A 19 -14.93 -7.39 -18.25
N GLN A 20 -15.16 -6.13 -18.63
CA GLN A 20 -14.43 -5.46 -19.71
C GLN A 20 -12.96 -5.16 -19.39
N LEU A 21 -12.57 -5.17 -18.10
CA LEU A 21 -11.19 -4.90 -17.71
C LEU A 21 -10.28 -6.06 -18.14
N GLY A 22 -9.25 -5.74 -18.92
CA GLY A 22 -8.25 -6.72 -19.34
C GLY A 22 -7.37 -7.17 -18.18
N ALA A 23 -6.51 -8.17 -18.43
CA ALA A 23 -5.54 -8.64 -17.43
C ALA A 23 -4.60 -7.51 -16.96
N ARG A 24 -4.19 -6.64 -17.90
CA ARG A 24 -3.34 -5.48 -17.62
C ARG A 24 -4.04 -4.47 -16.70
N ASP A 25 -5.30 -4.14 -16.98
CA ASP A 25 -6.05 -3.15 -16.19
C ASP A 25 -6.32 -3.68 -14.79
N ARG A 26 -6.69 -4.97 -14.66
CA ARG A 26 -6.89 -5.60 -13.36
C ARG A 26 -5.61 -5.62 -12.52
N ALA A 27 -4.46 -5.91 -13.13
CA ALA A 27 -3.17 -5.86 -12.45
C ALA A 27 -2.88 -4.43 -11.94
N PHE A 28 -3.08 -3.42 -12.78
CA PHE A 28 -2.89 -2.02 -12.42
C PHE A 28 -3.82 -1.56 -11.27
N VAL A 29 -5.11 -1.91 -11.35
CA VAL A 29 -6.08 -1.56 -10.31
C VAL A 29 -5.74 -2.26 -8.99
N ALA A 30 -5.43 -3.56 -9.02
CA ALA A 30 -5.04 -4.30 -7.82
C ALA A 30 -3.77 -3.73 -7.18
N GLU A 31 -2.73 -3.46 -7.97
CA GLU A 31 -1.50 -2.84 -7.50
C GLU A 31 -1.78 -1.50 -6.80
N SER A 32 -2.59 -0.65 -7.43
CA SER A 32 -2.93 0.67 -6.90
C SER A 32 -3.74 0.57 -5.59
N VAL A 33 -4.77 -0.27 -5.55
CA VAL A 33 -5.62 -0.46 -4.36
C VAL A 33 -4.79 -1.00 -3.18
N TYR A 34 -4.00 -2.05 -3.40
CA TYR A 34 -3.16 -2.59 -2.33
C TYR A 34 -2.07 -1.61 -1.90
N GLY A 35 -1.49 -0.84 -2.82
CA GLY A 35 -0.53 0.22 -2.50
C GLY A 35 -1.15 1.29 -1.59
N ILE A 36 -2.34 1.77 -1.94
CA ILE A 36 -3.07 2.79 -1.16
C ILE A 36 -3.42 2.28 0.24
N ILE A 37 -3.99 1.07 0.35
CA ILE A 37 -4.39 0.51 1.65
C ILE A 37 -3.16 0.23 2.51
N ARG A 38 -2.10 -0.35 1.94
CA ARG A 38 -0.86 -0.69 2.66
C ARG A 38 -0.20 0.54 3.27
N PHE A 39 -0.15 1.65 2.53
CA PHE A 39 0.47 2.90 2.97
C PHE A 39 -0.54 3.97 3.40
N LYS A 40 -1.75 3.57 3.80
CA LYS A 40 -2.83 4.51 4.15
C LYS A 40 -2.38 5.51 5.23
N ARG A 41 -1.71 5.04 6.28
CA ARG A 41 -1.26 5.88 7.39
C ARG A 41 -0.20 6.88 6.92
N PHE A 42 0.70 6.44 6.05
CA PHE A 42 1.70 7.31 5.42
C PHE A 42 1.04 8.43 4.61
N TYR A 43 0.11 8.10 3.70
CA TYR A 43 -0.58 9.12 2.90
C TYR A 43 -1.44 10.07 3.75
N THR A 44 -2.09 9.56 4.79
CA THR A 44 -2.86 10.38 5.73
C THR A 44 -1.96 11.37 6.47
N PHE A 45 -0.76 10.92 6.88
CA PHE A 45 0.26 11.79 7.47
C PHE A 45 0.70 12.88 6.49
N LEU A 46 1.02 12.52 5.25
CA LEU A 46 1.43 13.49 4.24
C LEU A 46 0.37 14.56 3.97
N LEU A 47 -0.90 14.17 3.97
CA LEU A 47 -2.02 15.10 3.78
C LEU A 47 -2.36 15.92 5.03
N GLY A 48 -1.78 15.58 6.19
CA GLY A 48 -1.94 16.33 7.44
C GLY A 48 -3.35 16.27 8.06
N GLN A 49 -4.24 15.42 7.57
CA GLN A 49 -5.62 15.30 8.04
C GLN A 49 -6.17 13.89 7.79
N ASP A 50 -7.15 13.47 8.60
CA ASP A 50 -7.97 12.31 8.24
C ASP A 50 -8.82 12.69 7.01
N THR A 51 -8.78 11.85 6.00
CA THR A 51 -9.14 12.28 4.64
C THR A 51 -9.90 11.21 3.88
N ASP A 52 -10.61 11.64 2.84
CA ASP A 52 -11.36 10.76 1.97
C ASP A 52 -10.41 9.91 1.10
N ILE A 53 -10.91 8.75 0.67
CA ILE A 53 -10.24 7.81 -0.22
C ILE A 53 -9.81 8.50 -1.51
N ASP A 54 -10.59 9.45 -2.04
CA ASP A 54 -10.23 10.19 -3.26
C ASP A 54 -8.88 10.94 -3.10
N LEU A 55 -8.68 11.63 -1.98
CA LEU A 55 -7.43 12.34 -1.70
C LEU A 55 -6.26 11.38 -1.50
N LEU A 56 -6.47 10.21 -0.88
CA LEU A 56 -5.45 9.17 -0.78
C LEU A 56 -5.04 8.63 -2.16
N VAL A 57 -6.00 8.41 -3.05
CA VAL A 57 -5.75 7.95 -4.43
C VAL A 57 -4.94 9.00 -5.19
N ARG A 58 -5.32 10.28 -5.12
CA ARG A 58 -4.58 11.38 -5.76
C ARG A 58 -3.15 11.48 -5.23
N CYS A 59 -2.97 11.43 -3.91
CA CYS A 59 -1.66 11.43 -3.26
C CYS A 59 -0.78 10.25 -3.73
N TYR A 60 -1.35 9.05 -3.79
CA TYR A 60 -0.66 7.86 -4.30
C TYR A 60 -0.14 8.06 -5.73
N PHE A 61 -0.96 8.60 -6.64
CA PHE A 61 -0.55 8.80 -8.02
C PHE A 61 0.43 9.96 -8.20
N TYR A 62 0.28 11.04 -7.42
CA TYR A 62 1.25 12.13 -7.37
C TYR A 62 2.65 11.61 -7.01
N LEU A 63 2.78 10.85 -5.91
CA LEU A 63 4.07 10.30 -5.46
C LEU A 63 4.66 9.24 -6.40
N LYS A 64 3.83 8.53 -7.16
CA LYS A 64 4.29 7.58 -8.19
C LYS A 64 4.85 8.27 -9.44
N ASN A 65 4.84 9.61 -9.50
CA ASN A 65 5.30 10.43 -10.62
C ASN A 65 4.74 9.96 -11.98
N LYS A 66 3.50 9.45 -11.97
CA LYS A 66 2.77 9.10 -13.19
C LYS A 66 2.03 10.35 -13.64
N SER A 67 1.91 10.58 -14.95
CA SER A 67 1.05 11.66 -15.46
C SER A 67 -0.36 11.42 -14.92
N VAL A 68 -0.74 12.19 -13.91
CA VAL A 68 -2.09 12.16 -13.38
C VAL A 68 -2.96 12.90 -14.39
N PRO A 69 -4.09 12.32 -14.82
CA PRO A 69 -5.08 13.05 -15.57
C PRO A 69 -5.54 14.29 -14.78
N ASP A 70 -5.97 15.35 -15.47
CA ASP A 70 -6.37 16.63 -14.82
C ASP A 70 -7.41 16.45 -13.71
N TRP A 71 -8.32 15.49 -13.86
CA TRP A 71 -9.36 15.18 -12.87
C TRP A 71 -8.82 14.52 -11.60
N LEU A 72 -7.56 14.06 -11.60
CA LEU A 72 -6.85 13.43 -10.49
C LEU A 72 -5.74 14.34 -9.91
N THR A 73 -5.67 15.59 -10.38
CA THR A 73 -4.72 16.59 -9.88
C THR A 73 -5.06 16.98 -8.44
N LEU A 74 -4.03 17.27 -7.63
CA LEU A 74 -4.17 17.75 -6.26
C LEU A 74 -4.25 19.27 -6.23
N ASP A 75 -5.05 19.82 -5.33
CA ASP A 75 -5.04 21.25 -5.04
C ASP A 75 -3.65 21.68 -4.54
N PRO A 76 -3.16 22.88 -4.91
CA PRO A 76 -1.84 23.37 -4.49
C PRO A 76 -1.60 23.34 -2.97
N LYS A 77 -2.64 23.57 -2.16
CA LYS A 77 -2.57 23.50 -0.68
C LYS A 77 -2.10 22.13 -0.16
N TYR A 78 -2.46 21.06 -0.86
CA TYR A 78 -2.07 19.70 -0.48
C TYR A 78 -0.66 19.38 -0.96
N LEU A 79 -0.23 19.94 -2.10
CA LEU A 79 1.14 19.75 -2.61
C LEU A 79 2.16 20.28 -1.61
N GLU A 80 1.95 21.50 -1.10
CA GLU A 80 2.83 22.10 -0.08
C GLU A 80 2.87 21.25 1.20
N SER A 81 1.71 20.75 1.64
CA SER A 81 1.63 19.88 2.82
C SER A 81 2.36 18.55 2.60
N ILE A 82 2.17 17.93 1.43
CA ILE A 82 2.82 16.67 1.07
C ILE A 82 4.33 16.83 1.04
N ASP A 83 4.84 17.85 0.34
CA ASP A 83 6.28 18.04 0.16
C ASP A 83 6.95 18.31 1.52
N LYS A 84 6.36 19.18 2.35
CA LYS A 84 6.84 19.43 3.72
C LYS A 84 6.81 18.17 4.58
N ASN A 85 5.69 17.47 4.61
CA ASN A 85 5.52 16.28 5.44
C ASN A 85 6.34 15.08 4.91
N LEU A 86 6.74 15.08 3.64
CA LEU A 86 7.60 14.04 3.09
C LEU A 86 9.00 14.12 3.68
N GLU A 87 9.52 15.34 3.87
CA GLU A 87 10.80 15.59 4.54
C GLU A 87 10.74 15.20 6.03
N GLU A 88 9.68 15.59 6.73
CA GLU A 88 9.50 15.31 8.17
C GLU A 88 9.17 13.82 8.44
N GLY A 89 8.23 13.27 7.70
CA GLY A 89 7.66 11.92 7.91
C GLY A 89 8.53 10.79 7.38
N GLY A 90 9.41 11.06 6.42
CA GLY A 90 10.37 10.08 5.89
C GLY A 90 11.33 9.56 6.95
N SER A 91 11.55 10.33 8.02
CA SER A 91 12.47 9.99 9.12
C SER A 91 11.85 9.08 10.18
N VAL A 92 10.51 9.00 10.26
CA VAL A 92 9.82 8.26 11.31
C VAL A 92 9.40 6.88 10.80
N ARG A 93 10.03 5.81 11.30
CA ARG A 93 9.82 4.43 10.82
C ARG A 93 8.36 4.00 10.73
N LYS A 94 7.57 4.25 11.77
CA LYS A 94 6.16 3.83 11.84
C LYS A 94 5.27 4.54 10.84
N ILE A 95 5.63 5.77 10.48
CA ILE A 95 4.94 6.55 9.45
C ILE A 95 5.37 6.06 8.07
N LYS A 96 6.68 5.95 7.82
CA LYS A 96 7.26 5.45 6.57
C LYS A 96 6.75 4.06 6.19
N GLU A 97 6.74 3.13 7.14
CA GLU A 97 6.32 1.75 6.94
C GLU A 97 4.81 1.56 7.18
N SER A 98 4.08 2.64 7.47
CA SER A 98 2.62 2.69 7.65
C SER A 98 2.06 1.68 8.66
N ILE A 99 2.73 1.54 9.81
CA ILE A 99 2.32 0.65 10.90
C ILE A 99 1.72 1.41 12.09
N PRO A 100 0.86 0.77 12.91
CA PRO A 100 0.39 1.34 14.17
C PRO A 100 1.51 1.52 15.20
N ASP A 101 1.37 2.52 16.08
CA ASP A 101 2.36 2.82 17.12
C ASP A 101 2.58 1.62 18.05
N TRP A 102 1.51 0.95 18.49
CA TRP A 102 1.60 -0.22 19.38
C TRP A 102 2.41 -1.37 18.77
N MET A 103 2.40 -1.51 17.44
CA MET A 103 3.16 -2.55 16.73
C MET A 103 4.63 -2.18 16.61
N ASP A 104 4.91 -0.88 16.44
CA ASP A 104 6.28 -0.37 16.42
C ASP A 104 6.95 -0.54 17.79
N ASP A 105 6.24 -0.17 18.86
CA ASP A 105 6.73 -0.29 20.24
C ASP A 105 7.06 -1.74 20.60
N LEU A 106 6.17 -2.68 20.26
CA LEU A 106 6.41 -4.11 20.47
C LEU A 106 7.58 -4.64 19.62
N GLY A 107 7.68 -4.21 18.37
CA GLY A 107 8.78 -4.63 17.49
C GLY A 107 10.14 -4.12 17.97
N ILE A 108 10.20 -2.90 18.50
CA ILE A 108 11.42 -2.36 19.13
C ILE A 108 11.78 -3.17 20.38
N GLN A 109 10.80 -3.52 21.21
CA GLN A 109 11.02 -4.29 22.44
C GLN A 109 11.60 -5.68 22.16
N GLU A 110 11.08 -6.38 21.14
CA GLU A 110 11.43 -7.79 20.89
C GLU A 110 12.59 -7.96 19.91
N LEU A 111 12.78 -7.04 18.96
CA LEU A 111 13.69 -7.21 17.82
C LEU A 111 14.75 -6.08 17.71
N GLU A 112 14.63 -5.01 18.49
CA GLU A 112 15.57 -3.89 18.58
C GLU A 112 16.07 -3.40 17.20
N LYS A 113 17.33 -3.73 16.85
CA LYS A 113 18.03 -3.30 15.62
C LYS A 113 17.53 -4.02 14.38
N HIS A 114 16.95 -5.21 14.51
CA HIS A 114 16.44 -6.00 13.39
C HIS A 114 15.06 -5.54 12.92
N TRP A 115 14.34 -4.80 13.75
CA TRP A 115 12.96 -4.41 13.48
C TRP A 115 12.81 -3.57 12.20
N ASP A 116 13.70 -2.61 11.99
CA ASP A 116 13.68 -1.72 10.82
C ASP A 116 13.85 -2.50 9.51
N SER A 117 14.86 -3.38 9.46
CA SER A 117 15.11 -4.24 8.29
C SER A 117 13.96 -5.21 8.02
N LEU A 118 13.33 -5.73 9.08
CA LEU A 118 12.20 -6.63 8.96
C LEU A 118 10.96 -5.91 8.43
N LEU A 119 10.63 -4.72 8.97
CA LEU A 119 9.53 -3.91 8.47
C LEU A 119 9.68 -3.57 6.99
N HIS A 120 10.88 -3.11 6.61
CA HIS A 120 11.17 -2.81 5.23
C HIS A 120 10.94 -4.02 4.33
N SER A 121 11.37 -5.21 4.78
CA SER A 121 11.17 -6.47 4.04
C SER A 121 9.69 -6.88 3.94
N LEU A 122 8.90 -6.65 4.99
CA LEU A 122 7.46 -6.95 5.00
C LEU A 122 6.65 -6.06 4.05
N ASN A 123 7.13 -4.85 3.79
CA ASN A 123 6.48 -3.93 2.86
C ASN A 123 6.87 -4.14 1.39
N GLN A 124 7.82 -5.03 1.10
CA GLN A 124 8.14 -5.43 -0.27
C GLN A 124 7.15 -6.49 -0.79
N PRO A 125 6.87 -6.52 -2.11
CA PRO A 125 6.08 -7.59 -2.71
C PRO A 125 6.71 -8.96 -2.42
N GLY A 126 5.95 -9.86 -1.82
CA GLY A 126 6.42 -11.21 -1.52
C GLY A 126 6.74 -12.01 -2.79
N CYS A 127 7.88 -12.69 -2.79
CA CYS A 127 8.20 -13.68 -3.81
C CYS A 127 7.34 -14.94 -3.58
N VAL A 128 6.41 -15.23 -4.50
CA VAL A 128 5.57 -16.43 -4.43
C VAL A 128 6.46 -17.66 -4.64
N ARG A 129 6.75 -18.39 -3.57
CA ARG A 129 7.46 -19.68 -3.64
C ARG A 129 6.43 -20.79 -3.85
N TYR A 130 6.38 -21.34 -5.06
CA TYR A 130 5.65 -22.59 -5.28
C TYR A 130 6.39 -23.73 -4.59
N PRO A 131 5.71 -24.59 -3.81
CA PRO A 131 6.33 -25.80 -3.30
C PRO A 131 6.82 -26.64 -4.49
N LYS A 132 8.09 -27.04 -4.49
CA LYS A 132 8.61 -27.98 -5.49
C LYS A 132 7.77 -29.24 -5.39
N GLN A 133 7.00 -29.54 -6.44
CA GLN A 133 6.34 -30.84 -6.54
C GLN A 133 7.44 -31.89 -6.52
N GLN A 134 7.47 -32.71 -5.48
CA GLN A 134 8.30 -33.91 -5.48
C GLN A 134 7.77 -34.78 -6.62
N SER A 135 8.54 -34.87 -7.69
CA SER A 135 8.29 -35.82 -8.78
C SER A 135 8.19 -37.21 -8.15
N GLN A 136 6.96 -37.72 -8.04
CA GLN A 136 6.75 -39.13 -7.76
C GLN A 136 7.35 -39.90 -8.94
N ASN A 137 8.61 -40.33 -8.78
CA ASN A 137 9.20 -41.41 -9.55
C ASN A 137 8.39 -42.67 -9.28
N ARG A 138 7.26 -42.83 -9.96
CA ARG A 138 6.63 -44.13 -10.15
C ARG A 138 7.46 -44.87 -11.19
N LYS A 139 8.43 -45.65 -10.69
CA LYS A 139 8.98 -46.79 -11.41
C LYS A 139 7.82 -47.65 -11.92
N ARG A 140 7.79 -47.90 -13.23
CA ARG A 140 7.22 -49.10 -13.83
C ARG A 140 8.23 -49.58 -14.86
#